data_AF-A0A2P6W955-F1
#
_entry.id   AF-A0A2P6W955-F1
#
_cell.length_a   1.000
_cell.length_b   1.000
_cell.length_c   1.000
_cell.angle_alpha   90.00
_cell.angle_beta   90.00
_cell.angle_gamma   90.00
#
_symmetry.space_group_name_H-M   'P 1'
#
loop_
_entity.id
_entity.type
_entity.pdbx_description
1 polymer ?
#
loop_
_entity_poly.entity_id
_entity_poly.type
_entity_poly.pdbx_seq_one_letter_code
_entity_poly.pdbx_strand_id
1 'polypeptide(L)'
;MEKISYDQENDILYLNKGKKVQDSLDIGNLFLEFSGKNNIVGVEILNASKTVSELTGNDTTAEELENVKDAKIKMIPDNDTVFIVLKLRIAKGEEVTEESINLNFSSQALA
;
A
#
# COMPACT_ATOMS: atom_id res chain seq x y z
N MET A 1 -5.70 5.15 -16.03
CA MET A 1 -6.19 6.05 -14.97
C MET A 1 -5.75 5.49 -13.65
N GLU A 2 -5.30 6.33 -12.71
CA GLU A 2 -5.05 5.86 -11.35
C GLU A 2 -6.36 5.36 -10.74
N LYS A 3 -6.31 4.21 -10.08
CA LYS A 3 -7.46 3.53 -9.49
C LYS A 3 -7.14 3.18 -8.06
N ILE A 4 -8.03 3.61 -7.17
CA ILE A 4 -8.11 3.16 -5.78
C ILE A 4 -9.44 2.42 -5.68
N SER A 5 -9.44 1.17 -5.26
CA SER A 5 -10.66 0.45 -4.95
C SER A 5 -10.47 -0.43 -3.73
N TYR A 6 -11.47 -0.42 -2.87
CA TYR A 6 -11.56 -1.33 -1.75
C TYR A 6 -12.69 -2.31 -2.00
N ASP A 7 -12.41 -3.59 -1.79
CA ASP A 7 -13.39 -4.68 -1.78
C ASP A 7 -13.70 -4.99 -0.32
N GLN A 8 -14.87 -4.54 0.14
CA GLN A 8 -15.31 -4.71 1.52
C GLN A 8 -15.65 -6.16 1.85
N GLU A 9 -16.13 -6.96 0.88
CA GLU A 9 -16.50 -8.35 1.11
C GLU A 9 -15.28 -9.21 1.41
N ASN A 10 -14.18 -8.94 0.70
CA ASN A 10 -12.93 -9.68 0.84
C ASN A 10 -11.87 -8.97 1.72
N ASP A 11 -12.15 -7.75 2.19
CA ASP A 11 -11.23 -6.86 2.89
C ASP A 11 -9.90 -6.67 2.12
N ILE A 12 -10.00 -6.23 0.87
CA ILE A 12 -8.84 -6.02 -0.01
C ILE A 12 -8.77 -4.59 -0.52
N LEU A 13 -7.65 -3.92 -0.28
CA LEU A 13 -7.36 -2.59 -0.85
C LEU A 13 -6.45 -2.72 -2.07
N TYR A 14 -6.92 -2.20 -3.21
CA TYR A 14 -6.17 -2.13 -4.45
C TYR A 14 -5.84 -0.68 -4.82
N LEU A 15 -4.56 -0.43 -5.07
CA LEU A 15 -4.03 0.83 -5.56
C LEU A 15 -3.29 0.56 -6.87
N ASN A 16 -3.64 1.23 -7.96
CA ASN A 16 -2.93 1.10 -9.23
C ASN A 16 -2.78 2.46 -9.91
N LYS A 17 -1.59 2.75 -10.46
CA LYS A 17 -1.27 4.01 -11.16
C LYS A 17 -1.75 4.03 -12.61
N GLY A 18 -2.68 3.16 -12.98
CA GLY A 18 -3.19 2.99 -14.34
C GLY A 18 -2.17 2.41 -15.32
N LYS A 19 -1.18 1.66 -14.83
CA LYS A 19 -0.13 1.05 -15.63
C LYS A 19 -0.22 -0.47 -15.55
N LYS A 20 0.20 -1.15 -16.62
CA LYS A 20 0.21 -2.61 -16.69
C LYS A 20 1.17 -3.20 -15.65
N VAL A 21 0.64 -4.07 -14.81
CA VAL A 21 1.40 -4.94 -13.91
C VAL A 21 2.06 -6.04 -14.73
N GLN A 22 3.33 -6.32 -14.44
CA GLN A 22 4.10 -7.39 -15.08
C GLN A 22 4.73 -8.34 -14.07
N ASP A 23 4.96 -7.89 -12.84
CA ASP A 23 5.55 -8.68 -11.78
C ASP A 23 5.02 -8.20 -10.42
N SER A 24 5.14 -9.04 -9.38
CA SER A 24 4.78 -8.69 -8.00
C SER A 24 5.83 -9.15 -7.01
N LEU A 25 6.02 -8.38 -5.94
CA LEU A 25 6.75 -8.81 -4.75
C LEU A 25 5.75 -8.98 -3.61
N ASP A 26 5.69 -10.21 -3.10
CA ASP A 26 4.72 -10.61 -2.08
C ASP A 26 5.38 -10.56 -0.69
N ILE A 27 4.82 -9.73 0.20
CA ILE A 27 5.32 -9.50 1.55
C ILE A 27 4.17 -9.69 2.54
N GLY A 28 3.93 -10.95 2.90
CA GLY A 28 2.79 -11.32 3.75
C GLY A 28 1.46 -10.92 3.11
N ASN A 29 0.78 -9.94 3.70
CA ASN A 29 -0.49 -9.42 3.20
C ASN A 29 -0.35 -8.27 2.20
N LEU A 30 0.87 -7.85 1.85
CA LEU A 30 1.10 -6.71 0.98
C LEU A 30 1.83 -7.14 -0.30
N PHE A 31 1.25 -6.81 -1.44
CA PHE A 31 1.73 -7.15 -2.76
C PHE A 31 2.16 -5.86 -3.44
N LEU A 32 3.45 -5.71 -3.71
CA LEU A 32 4.00 -4.59 -4.46
C LEU A 32 4.02 -4.94 -5.94
N GLU A 33 3.26 -4.22 -6.75
CA GLU A 33 3.14 -4.53 -8.18
C GLU A 33 4.09 -3.68 -9.01
N PHE A 34 4.84 -4.32 -9.91
CA PHE A 34 5.83 -3.68 -10.76
C PHE A 34 5.42 -3.71 -12.24
N SER A 35 5.81 -2.65 -12.95
CA SER A 35 5.84 -2.64 -14.40
C SER A 35 7.10 -3.31 -14.94
N GLY A 36 7.14 -3.60 -16.25
CA GLY A 36 8.34 -4.12 -16.93
C GLY A 36 9.56 -3.19 -16.97
N LYS A 37 9.47 -2.02 -16.33
CA LYS A 37 10.60 -1.10 -16.11
C LYS A 37 10.96 -1.00 -14.62
N ASN A 38 10.55 -1.98 -13.82
CA ASN A 38 10.79 -2.09 -12.37
C ASN A 38 10.28 -0.89 -11.54
N ASN A 39 9.32 -0.12 -12.07
CA ASN A 39 8.64 0.91 -11.28
C ASN A 39 7.46 0.29 -10.54
N ILE A 40 7.27 0.64 -9.27
CA ILE A 40 6.03 0.31 -8.54
C ILE A 40 4.86 1.04 -9.20
N VAL A 41 3.92 0.25 -9.69
CA VAL A 41 2.71 0.70 -10.36
C VAL A 41 1.45 0.38 -9.59
N GLY A 42 1.52 -0.47 -8.58
CA GLY A 42 0.39 -0.75 -7.73
C GLY A 42 0.78 -1.36 -6.40
N VAL A 43 -0.21 -1.42 -5.52
CA VAL A 43 -0.17 -2.14 -4.24
C VAL A 43 -1.50 -2.81 -4.06
N GLU A 44 -1.47 -4.09 -3.69
CA GLU A 44 -2.62 -4.82 -3.18
C GLU A 44 -2.36 -5.17 -1.71
N ILE A 45 -3.35 -4.93 -0.85
CA ILE A 45 -3.27 -5.24 0.59
C ILE A 45 -4.43 -6.17 0.93
N LEU A 46 -4.11 -7.40 1.34
CA LEU A 46 -5.05 -8.38 1.86
C LEU A 46 -5.33 -8.14 3.34
N ASN A 47 -6.50 -8.54 3.82
CA ASN A 47 -6.97 -8.24 5.19
C ASN A 47 -6.71 -6.76 5.52
N ALA A 48 -7.05 -5.88 4.58
CA ALA A 48 -6.52 -4.53 4.51
C ALA A 48 -6.79 -3.73 5.79
N SER A 49 -7.99 -3.85 6.36
CA SER A 49 -8.34 -3.17 7.61
C SER A 49 -7.36 -3.52 8.74
N LYS A 50 -7.11 -4.82 8.93
CA LYS A 50 -6.16 -5.34 9.91
C LYS A 50 -4.70 -4.97 9.57
N THR A 51 -4.28 -5.21 8.33
CA THR A 51 -2.90 -4.98 7.88
C THR A 51 -2.52 -3.50 7.97
N VAL A 52 -3.42 -2.59 7.56
CA VAL A 52 -3.20 -1.14 7.72
C VAL A 52 -3.09 -0.80 9.20
N SER A 53 -4.01 -1.30 10.03
CA SER A 53 -3.99 -1.01 11.47
C SER A 53 -2.71 -1.47 12.17
N GLU A 54 -2.24 -2.68 11.86
CA GLU A 54 -1.00 -3.23 12.41
C GLU A 54 0.23 -2.45 11.97
N LEU A 55 0.29 -2.03 10.70
CA LEU A 55 1.45 -1.36 10.15
C LEU A 55 1.50 0.16 10.45
N THR A 56 0.37 0.79 10.73
CA THR A 56 0.31 2.22 11.10
C THR A 56 0.26 2.42 12.61
N GLY A 57 -0.19 1.41 13.37
CA GLY A 57 -0.48 1.51 14.80
C GLY A 57 -1.79 2.23 15.12
N ASN A 58 -2.59 2.61 14.12
CA ASN A 58 -3.88 3.28 14.27
C ASN A 58 -5.01 2.31 13.91
N ASP A 59 -6.08 2.30 14.71
CA ASP A 59 -7.25 1.47 14.39
C ASP A 59 -7.90 1.97 13.08
N THR A 60 -7.94 1.10 12.08
CA THR A 60 -8.47 1.36 10.74
C THR A 60 -9.48 0.28 10.38
N THR A 61 -10.72 0.69 10.17
CA THR A 61 -11.83 -0.22 9.88
C THR A 61 -12.05 -0.41 8.38
N ALA A 62 -12.78 -1.47 8.00
CA ALA A 62 -13.19 -1.72 6.63
C ALA A 62 -14.00 -0.55 6.03
N GLU A 63 -14.94 0.01 6.80
CA GLU A 63 -15.77 1.16 6.38
C GLU A 63 -14.93 2.41 6.09
N GLU A 64 -13.85 2.61 6.85
CA GLU A 64 -12.92 3.71 6.60
C GLU A 64 -12.12 3.48 5.30
N LEU A 65 -11.72 2.24 5.00
CA LEU A 65 -10.99 1.93 3.77
C LEU A 65 -11.80 2.11 2.48
N GLU A 66 -13.14 2.03 2.54
CA GLU A 66 -14.00 2.47 1.43
C GLU A 66 -13.83 3.95 1.09
N ASN A 67 -13.35 4.74 2.06
CA ASN A 67 -13.23 6.18 1.99
C ASN A 67 -11.81 6.68 1.72
N VAL A 68 -10.91 5.81 1.23
CA VAL A 68 -9.59 6.23 0.73
C VAL A 68 -9.79 7.15 -0.48
N LYS A 69 -9.35 8.41 -0.35
CA LYS A 69 -9.51 9.45 -1.39
C LYS A 69 -8.27 9.62 -2.25
N ASP A 70 -7.11 9.32 -1.71
CA ASP A 70 -5.82 9.47 -2.38
C ASP A 70 -4.81 8.48 -1.77
N ALA A 71 -3.85 8.06 -2.58
CA ALA A 71 -2.78 7.17 -2.14
C ALA A 71 -1.47 7.51 -2.85
N LYS A 72 -0.38 7.56 -2.10
CA LYS A 72 0.95 7.86 -2.64
C LYS A 72 1.94 6.80 -2.23
N ILE A 73 2.69 6.30 -3.21
CA ILE A 73 3.74 5.32 -3.00
C ILE A 73 5.07 5.95 -3.41
N LYS A 74 6.02 5.97 -2.48
CA LYS A 74 7.39 6.44 -2.70
C LYS A 74 8.36 5.31 -2.40
N MET A 75 9.32 5.11 -3.30
CA MET A 75 10.48 4.25 -3.09
C MET A 75 11.69 5.14 -2.86
N ILE A 76 12.49 4.83 -1.84
CA ILE A 76 13.69 5.55 -1.46
C ILE A 76 14.81 4.52 -1.33
N PRO A 77 15.63 4.33 -2.37
CA PRO A 77 16.83 3.52 -2.25
C PRO A 77 17.87 4.24 -1.39
N ASP A 78 18.50 3.52 -0.48
CA ASP A 78 19.59 3.98 0.38
C ASP A 78 20.59 2.85 0.62
N ASN A 79 21.74 2.93 -0.06
CA ASN A 79 22.78 1.91 -0.04
C ASN A 79 22.24 0.49 -0.34
N ASP A 80 22.28 -0.41 0.64
CA ASP A 80 21.83 -1.80 0.56
C ASP A 80 20.38 -1.99 1.00
N THR A 81 19.67 -0.89 1.28
CA THR A 81 18.31 -0.86 1.77
C THR A 81 17.38 -0.12 0.83
N VAL A 82 16.17 -0.63 0.63
CA VAL A 82 15.09 0.06 -0.07
C VAL A 82 13.97 0.35 0.92
N PHE A 83 13.64 1.62 1.08
CA PHE A 83 12.48 2.05 1.85
C PHE A 83 11.29 2.27 0.92
N ILE A 84 10.13 1.77 1.32
CA ILE A 84 8.86 1.97 0.63
C ILE A 84 7.90 2.62 1.60
N VAL A 85 7.39 3.78 1.20
CA VAL A 85 6.43 4.56 1.98
C VAL A 85 5.14 4.60 1.19
N LEU A 86 4.09 3.99 1.75
CA LEU A 86 2.72 4.10 1.27
C LEU A 86 1.94 5.03 2.20
N LYS A 87 1.38 6.09 1.64
CA LYS A 87 0.49 7.02 2.33
C LYS A 87 -0.92 6.88 1.81
N LEU A 88 -1.89 6.72 2.70
CA LEU A 88 -3.32 6.69 2.39
C LEU A 88 -3.97 7.93 2.99
N ARG A 89 -4.79 8.65 2.22
CA ARG A 89 -5.63 9.72 2.73
C ARG A 89 -7.05 9.21 2.85
N ILE A 90 -7.55 9.11 4.07
CA ILE A 90 -8.82 8.46 4.40
C ILE A 90 -9.79 9.50 4.94
N ALA A 91 -10.98 9.60 4.37
CA ALA A 91 -12.02 10.45 4.94
C ALA A 91 -12.72 9.71 6.09
N LYS A 92 -12.75 10.32 7.28
CA LYS A 92 -13.40 9.82 8.50
C LYS A 92 -14.38 10.89 8.98
N GLY A 93 -15.63 10.80 8.52
CA GLY A 93 -16.63 11.87 8.72
C GLY A 93 -16.23 13.16 7.99
N GLU A 94 -16.09 14.26 8.71
CA GLU A 94 -15.66 15.57 8.17
C GLU A 94 -14.12 15.72 8.10
N GLU A 95 -13.38 14.82 8.74
CA GLU A 95 -11.93 14.86 8.80
C GLU A 95 -11.28 13.99 7.71
N VAL A 96 -10.05 14.34 7.31
CA VAL A 96 -9.21 13.49 6.45
C VAL A 96 -7.93 13.18 7.19
N THR A 97 -7.69 11.91 7.49
CA THR A 97 -6.46 11.44 8.12
C THR A 97 -5.46 10.96 7.07
N GLU A 98 -4.18 10.98 7.41
CA GLU A 98 -3.11 10.39 6.61
C GLU A 98 -2.50 9.20 7.38
N GLU A 99 -2.71 8.00 6.85
CA GLU A 99 -2.08 6.78 7.35
C GLU A 99 -0.79 6.51 6.56
N SER A 100 0.31 6.18 7.24
CA SER A 100 1.60 5.94 6.60
C SER A 100 2.16 4.57 6.96
N ILE A 101 2.23 3.69 5.96
CA ILE A 101 2.88 2.39 6.04
C ILE A 101 4.32 2.53 5.55
N ASN A 102 5.28 2.13 6.39
CA ASN A 102 6.71 2.23 6.09
C ASN A 102 7.32 0.83 6.09
N LEU A 103 7.85 0.40 4.96
CA LEU A 103 8.54 -0.88 4.80
C LEU A 103 10.01 -0.63 4.45
N ASN A 104 10.90 -1.48 4.92
CA ASN A 104 12.32 -1.44 4.57
C ASN A 104 12.85 -2.84 4.27
N PHE A 105 13.59 -2.96 3.17
CA PHE A 105 14.17 -4.21 2.72
C PHE A 105 15.68 -4.03 2.58
N SER A 106 16.46 -4.79 3.34
CA SER A 106 17.92 -4.79 3.21
C SER A 106 18.40 -6.08 2.56
N SER A 107 19.43 -5.98 1.71
CA SER A 107 20.00 -7.16 1.04
C SER A 107 20.63 -8.16 2.02
N GLN A 108 21.00 -7.72 3.23
CA GLN A 108 21.59 -8.57 4.26
C GLN A 108 20.57 -9.44 5.00
N ALA A 109 19.27 -9.12 4.92
CA ALA A 109 18.20 -9.91 5.52
C ALA A 109 17.69 -11.06 4.62
N LEU A 110 18.23 -11.18 3.41
CA LEU A 110 17.83 -12.17 2.39
C LEU A 110 18.89 -13.27 2.17
N ALA A 111 19.92 -13.33 3.03
CA ALA A 111 21.02 -14.29 3.00
C ALA A 111 20.84 -15.43 4.00
#